data_AF-A0A502CL66-F1
#
_entry.id   AF-A0A502CL66-F1
#
_cell.length_a   1.000
_cell.length_b   1.000
_cell.length_c   1.000
_cell.angle_alpha   90.00
_cell.angle_beta   90.00
_cell.angle_gamma   90.00
#
_symmetry.space_group_name_H-M   'P 1'
#
loop_
_entity.id
_entity.type
_entity.pdbx_description
1 polymer ?
#
loop_
_entity_poly.entity_id
_entity_poly.type
_entity_poly.pdbx_seq_one_letter_code
_entity_poly.pdbx_strand_id
1 'polypeptide(L)'
;MGQSIDIDGVKADLAARIAALDVKAPYARACELALDVDAIRAIAHRNGLNPAVTVAHFLDSALSRGEHGALVHGWLSVLHDAVTSERQDLAACDSFAAACSVRLAG
;
A
#
# COMPACT_ATOMS: atom_id res chain seq x y z
N MET A 1 -7.26 -11.34 28.66
CA MET A 1 -5.94 -11.24 28.01
C MET A 1 -6.16 -10.81 26.57
N GLY A 2 -5.79 -9.59 26.23
CA GLY A 2 -5.98 -9.04 24.88
C GLY A 2 -5.08 -9.76 23.88
N GLN A 3 -5.65 -10.12 22.74
CA GLN A 3 -4.87 -10.59 21.61
C GLN A 3 -4.04 -9.42 21.09
N SER A 4 -2.79 -9.36 21.54
CA SER A 4 -1.71 -8.69 20.83
C SER A 4 -1.53 -9.47 19.53
N ILE A 5 -2.39 -9.21 18.55
CA ILE A 5 -2.21 -9.70 17.19
C ILE A 5 -0.79 -9.29 16.81
N ASP A 6 0.06 -10.25 16.44
CA ASP A 6 1.44 -10.04 15.97
C ASP A 6 1.42 -9.08 14.77
N ILE A 7 1.35 -7.79 15.06
CA ILE A 7 1.28 -6.72 14.08
C ILE A 7 2.51 -6.79 13.16
N ASP A 8 3.64 -7.26 13.70
CA ASP A 8 4.88 -7.51 12.98
C ASP A 8 4.73 -8.65 11.96
N GLY A 9 4.11 -9.77 12.36
CA GLY A 9 3.79 -10.87 11.44
C GLY A 9 2.80 -10.46 10.36
N VAL A 10 1.82 -9.61 10.69
CA VAL A 10 0.89 -9.03 9.70
C VAL A 10 1.63 -8.11 8.72
N LYS A 11 2.51 -7.24 9.22
CA LYS A 11 3.35 -6.38 8.37
C LYS A 11 4.23 -7.19 7.44
N ALA A 12 4.85 -8.27 7.92
CA ALA A 12 5.68 -9.15 7.12
C ALA A 12 4.88 -9.88 6.02
N ASP A 13 3.68 -10.39 6.34
CA ASP A 13 2.76 -10.99 5.34
C ASP A 13 2.36 -9.96 4.28
N LEU A 14 1.96 -8.76 4.69
CA LEU A 14 1.58 -7.69 3.78
C LEU A 14 2.76 -7.26 2.90
N ALA A 15 3.95 -7.11 3.47
CA ALA A 15 5.18 -6.78 2.74
C ALA A 15 5.50 -7.84 1.67
N ALA A 16 5.42 -9.13 2.03
CA ALA A 16 5.63 -10.23 1.10
C ALA A 16 4.61 -10.23 -0.06
N ARG A 17 3.33 -9.94 0.23
CA ARG A 17 2.28 -9.81 -0.79
C ARG A 17 2.53 -8.64 -1.73
N ILE A 18 2.94 -7.48 -1.21
CA ILE A 18 3.27 -6.31 -2.02
C ILE A 18 4.48 -6.59 -2.92
N ALA A 19 5.52 -7.25 -2.41
CA ALA A 19 6.68 -7.64 -3.21
C ALA A 19 6.31 -8.63 -4.32
N ALA A 20 5.45 -9.62 -4.03
CA ALA A 20 4.93 -10.53 -5.05
C ALA A 20 4.10 -9.79 -6.11
N LEU A 21 3.33 -8.77 -5.69
CA LEU A 21 2.55 -7.93 -6.59
C LEU A 21 3.45 -7.06 -7.47
N ASP A 22 4.53 -6.50 -6.94
CA ASP A 22 5.51 -5.72 -7.71
C ASP A 22 6.15 -6.55 -8.82
N VAL A 23 6.52 -7.80 -8.53
CA VAL A 23 7.04 -8.75 -9.54
C VAL A 23 6.00 -9.08 -10.61
N LYS A 24 4.71 -9.14 -10.24
CA LYS A 24 3.60 -9.42 -11.16
C LYS A 24 3.08 -8.19 -11.90
N ALA A 25 3.29 -6.99 -11.38
CA ALA A 25 2.78 -5.72 -11.90
C ALA A 25 3.05 -5.47 -13.40
N PRO A 26 4.22 -5.81 -13.99
CA PRO A 26 4.45 -5.58 -15.42
C PRO A 26 3.72 -6.57 -16.31
N TYR A 27 3.21 -7.68 -15.76
CA TYR A 27 2.51 -8.74 -16.48
C TYR A 27 1.00 -8.80 -16.17
N ALA A 28 0.58 -8.19 -15.07
CA ALA A 28 -0.80 -8.19 -14.59
C ALA A 28 -1.60 -7.00 -15.15
N ARG A 29 -2.91 -7.19 -15.31
CA ARG A 29 -3.81 -6.09 -15.69
C ARG A 29 -4.07 -5.18 -14.49
N ALA A 30 -4.35 -3.89 -14.71
CA ALA A 30 -4.69 -2.98 -13.60
C ALA A 30 -5.87 -3.47 -12.76
N CYS A 31 -6.84 -4.17 -13.35
CA CYS A 31 -7.97 -4.73 -12.62
C CYS A 31 -7.54 -5.84 -11.64
N GLU A 32 -6.56 -6.67 -12.03
CA GLU A 32 -6.00 -7.71 -11.14
C GLU A 32 -5.17 -7.08 -10.03
N LEU A 33 -4.34 -6.08 -10.39
CA LEU A 33 -3.58 -5.28 -9.43
C LEU A 33 -4.51 -4.60 -8.40
N ALA A 34 -5.63 -4.02 -8.84
CA ALA A 34 -6.58 -3.35 -7.96
C ALA A 34 -7.21 -4.33 -6.95
N LEU A 35 -7.54 -5.56 -7.37
CA LEU A 35 -8.06 -6.60 -6.48
C LEU A 35 -7.05 -7.02 -5.41
N ASP A 36 -5.79 -7.22 -5.80
CA ASP A 36 -4.70 -7.56 -4.87
C ASP A 36 -4.42 -6.41 -3.88
N VAL A 37 -4.43 -5.16 -4.36
CA VAL A 37 -4.28 -3.95 -3.53
C VAL A 37 -5.44 -3.78 -2.55
N ASP A 38 -6.68 -4.02 -2.97
CA ASP A 38 -7.84 -3.95 -2.08
C ASP A 38 -7.80 -5.03 -0.99
N ALA A 39 -7.33 -6.24 -1.32
CA ALA A 39 -7.13 -7.30 -0.33
C ALA A 39 -6.09 -6.89 0.74
N ILE A 40 -4.97 -6.29 0.32
CA ILE A 40 -3.95 -5.72 1.22
C ILE A 40 -4.57 -4.63 2.09
N ARG A 41 -5.37 -3.72 1.50
CA ARG A 41 -6.07 -2.65 2.22
C ARG A 41 -7.02 -3.19 3.29
N ALA A 42 -7.80 -4.22 2.96
CA ALA A 42 -8.76 -4.81 3.89
C ALA A 42 -8.06 -5.45 5.11
N ILE A 43 -6.91 -6.11 4.89
CA ILE A 43 -6.09 -6.69 5.96
C ILE A 43 -5.46 -5.59 6.80
N ALA A 44 -4.89 -4.56 6.16
CA ALA A 44 -4.30 -3.42 6.85
C ALA A 44 -5.33 -2.69 7.74
N HIS A 45 -6.52 -2.43 7.21
CA HIS A 45 -7.60 -1.77 7.94
C HIS A 45 -8.07 -2.59 9.15
N ARG A 46 -8.21 -3.92 9.01
CA ARG A 46 -8.57 -4.80 10.13
C ARG A 46 -7.54 -4.82 11.26
N ASN A 47 -6.29 -4.54 10.95
CA ASN A 47 -5.18 -4.52 11.92
C ASN A 47 -4.80 -3.10 12.38
N GLY A 48 -5.55 -2.07 11.97
CA GLY A 48 -5.29 -0.67 12.36
C GLY A 48 -4.07 -0.03 11.69
N LEU A 49 -3.59 -0.59 10.56
CA LEU A 49 -2.45 -0.07 9.79
C LEU A 49 -2.89 1.10 8.90
N ASN A 50 -3.26 2.23 9.51
CA ASN A 50 -3.81 3.41 8.83
C ASN A 50 -2.95 3.98 7.67
N PRO A 51 -1.60 4.11 7.75
CA PRO A 51 -0.82 4.64 6.63
C PRO A 51 -0.87 3.74 5.39
N ALA A 52 -0.88 2.42 5.58
CA ALA A 52 -1.00 1.46 4.49
C ALA A 52 -2.37 1.55 3.79
N VAL A 53 -3.44 1.77 4.55
CA VAL A 53 -4.80 1.97 3.99
C VAL A 53 -4.85 3.22 3.11
N THR A 54 -4.25 4.32 3.57
CA THR A 54 -4.22 5.58 2.82
C THR A 54 -3.47 5.42 1.50
N VAL A 55 -2.25 4.87 1.53
CA VAL A 55 -1.46 4.65 0.30
C VAL A 55 -2.15 3.68 -0.67
N ALA A 56 -2.76 2.61 -0.16
CA ALA A 56 -3.52 1.67 -0.97
C ALA A 56 -4.72 2.33 -1.66
N HIS A 57 -5.42 3.26 -0.98
CA HIS A 57 -6.53 4.01 -1.57
C HIS A 57 -6.07 4.95 -2.70
N PHE A 58 -4.91 5.59 -2.54
CA PHE A 58 -4.33 6.41 -3.62
C PHE A 58 -3.91 5.57 -4.83
N LEU A 59 -3.32 4.39 -4.58
CA LEU A 59 -2.96 3.45 -5.63
C LEU A 59 -4.19 2.93 -6.39
N ASP A 60 -5.26 2.55 -5.69
CA ASP A 60 -6.52 2.12 -6.31
C ASP A 60 -7.13 3.23 -7.20
N SER A 61 -7.08 4.48 -6.73
CA SER A 61 -7.52 5.64 -7.52
C SER A 61 -6.66 5.86 -8.77
N ALA A 62 -5.35 5.61 -8.70
CA ALA A 62 -4.43 5.69 -9.84
C ALA A 62 -4.68 4.58 -10.87
N LEU A 63 -4.87 3.34 -10.39
CA LEU A 63 -5.22 2.19 -11.24
C LEU A 63 -6.56 2.42 -11.94
N SER A 64 -7.55 2.97 -11.24
CA SER A 64 -8.87 3.31 -11.80
C SER A 64 -8.79 4.39 -12.89
N ARG A 65 -7.79 5.29 -12.84
CA ARG A 65 -7.51 6.25 -13.91
C ARG A 65 -6.83 5.63 -15.14
N GLY A 66 -6.43 4.36 -15.06
CA GLY A 66 -5.67 3.69 -16.09
C GLY A 66 -4.17 4.01 -16.04
N GLU A 67 -3.64 4.40 -14.88
CA GLU A 67 -2.19 4.48 -14.69
C GLU A 67 -1.60 3.06 -14.58
N HIS A 68 -0.60 2.75 -15.42
CA HIS A 68 0.05 1.44 -15.48
C HIS A 68 1.57 1.61 -15.64
N GLY A 69 2.35 0.56 -15.31
CA GLY A 69 3.79 0.53 -15.56
C GLY A 69 4.61 1.18 -14.44
N ALA A 70 5.62 1.99 -14.79
CA ALA A 70 6.63 2.50 -13.86
C ALA A 70 6.05 3.29 -12.67
N LEU A 71 4.91 3.96 -12.86
CA LEU A 71 4.21 4.66 -11.79
C LEU A 71 3.66 3.68 -10.74
N VAL A 72 3.06 2.57 -11.17
CA VAL A 72 2.52 1.53 -10.27
C VAL A 72 3.64 0.91 -9.44
N HIS A 73 4.78 0.59 -10.05
CA HIS A 73 5.97 0.13 -9.31
C HIS A 73 6.42 1.13 -8.24
N GLY A 74 6.47 2.43 -8.59
CA GLY A 74 6.80 3.49 -7.65
C GLY A 74 5.79 3.63 -6.50
N TRP A 75 4.52 3.30 -6.72
CA TRP A 75 3.49 3.27 -5.67
C TRP A 75 3.52 2.01 -4.82
N LEU A 76 3.81 0.84 -5.41
CA LEU A 76 3.99 -0.41 -4.68
C LEU A 76 5.20 -0.36 -3.76
N SER A 77 6.30 0.26 -4.21
CA SER A 77 7.47 0.50 -3.37
C SER A 77 7.15 1.39 -2.16
N VAL A 78 6.35 2.45 -2.36
CA VAL A 78 5.88 3.36 -1.31
C VAL A 78 4.93 2.65 -0.34
N LEU A 79 4.04 1.79 -0.85
CA LEU A 79 3.14 0.97 -0.03
C LEU A 79 3.92 -0.03 0.83
N HIS A 80 4.95 -0.67 0.25
CA HIS A 80 5.84 -1.58 0.97
C HIS A 80 6.55 -0.87 2.12
N ASP A 81 7.16 0.30 1.86
CA ASP A 81 7.83 1.11 2.88
C ASP A 81 6.87 1.49 4.02
N ALA A 82 5.66 1.95 3.68
CA ALA A 82 4.62 2.31 4.65
C ALA A 82 4.18 1.13 5.55
N VAL A 83 4.12 -0.09 5.00
CA VAL A 83 3.80 -1.31 5.76
C VAL A 83 4.97 -1.73 6.67
N THR A 84 6.20 -1.65 6.17
CA THR A 84 7.40 -2.02 6.95
C THR A 84 7.81 -0.97 7.97
N SER A 85 7.30 0.26 7.85
CA SER A 85 7.65 1.35 8.76
C SER A 85 7.26 1.01 10.21
N GLU A 86 8.21 1.15 11.13
CA GLU A 86 7.98 1.02 12.57
C GLU A 86 7.07 2.14 13.10
N ARG A 87 7.05 3.28 12.41
CA ARG A 87 6.37 4.50 12.84
C ARG A 87 5.04 4.66 12.10
N GLN A 88 3.99 4.04 12.63
CA GLN A 88 2.62 4.16 12.12
C GLN A 88 1.86 5.38 12.65
N ASP A 89 2.60 6.40 13.09
CA ASP A 89 2.03 7.60 13.72
C ASP A 89 1.37 8.50 12.67
N LEU A 90 0.40 9.33 13.09
CA LEU A 90 -0.32 10.25 12.21
C LEU A 90 0.63 11.19 11.44
N ALA A 91 1.79 11.53 12.00
CA ALA A 91 2.83 12.31 11.32
C ALA A 91 3.41 11.63 10.07
N ALA A 92 3.45 10.29 10.04
CA ALA A 92 3.84 9.53 8.86
C ALA A 92 2.73 9.61 7.79
N CYS A 93 1.45 9.52 8.19
CA CYS A 93 0.32 9.74 7.28
C CYS A 93 0.40 11.11 6.59
N ASP A 94 0.68 12.19 7.32
CA ASP A 94 0.83 13.54 6.73
C ASP A 94 2.02 13.64 5.76
N SER A 95 3.15 13.01 6.09
CA SER A 95 4.32 13.00 5.20
C SER A 95 4.06 12.23 3.91
N PHE A 96 3.39 11.08 3.99
CA PHE A 96 2.96 10.32 2.82
C PHE A 96 1.90 11.07 2.01
N ALA A 97 0.94 11.75 2.66
CA ALA A 97 -0.06 12.56 1.98
C ALA A 97 0.57 13.76 1.23
N ALA A 98 1.58 14.40 1.83
CA ALA A 98 2.36 15.45 1.19
C ALA A 98 3.14 14.91 -0.02
N ALA A 99 3.79 13.75 0.12
CA ALA A 99 4.50 13.09 -0.98
C ALA A 99 3.54 12.66 -2.12
N CYS A 100 2.35 12.17 -1.79
CA CYS A 100 1.30 11.84 -2.76
C CYS A 100 0.85 13.07 -3.54
N SER A 101 0.67 14.21 -2.86
CA SER A 101 0.25 15.47 -3.49
C SER A 101 1.27 15.98 -4.51
N VAL A 102 2.57 15.84 -4.23
CA VAL A 102 3.64 16.22 -5.17
C VAL A 102 3.67 15.30 -6.40
N ARG A 103 3.45 13.99 -6.22
CA ARG A 103 3.45 13.02 -7.32
C ARG A 103 2.19 13.11 -8.21
N LEU A 104 1.04 13.50 -7.64
CA LEU A 104 -0.22 13.69 -8.35
C LEU A 104 -0.34 15.04 -9.07
N ALA A 105 0.39 16.06 -8.62
CA ALA A 105 0.40 17.38 -9.24
C ALA A 105 1.47 17.54 -10.35
N GLY A 106 2.25 16.48 -10.61
CA GLY A 106 3.30 16.43 -11.64
C GLY A 106 2.78 15.98 -13.00
#